data_AF-A0A382M989-F1
#
_entry.id   AF-A0A382M989-F1
#
_cell.length_a   1.000
_cell.length_b   1.000
_cell.length_c   1.000
_cell.angle_alpha   90.00
_cell.angle_beta   90.00
_cell.angle_gamma   90.00
#
_symmetry.space_group_name_H-M   'P 1'
#
loop_
_entity.id
_entity.type
_entity.pdbx_description
1 polymer ?
#
loop_
_entity_poly.entity_id
_entity_poly.type
_entity_poly.pdbx_seq_one_letter_code
_entity_poly.pdbx_strand_id
1 'polypeptide(L)'
;MEHLEDEILNGGVAGTRGALNFLQGLRDMLAGNASSSVNVTVKWDGAPAVFAGINPENDRFFVGTKGVFAKNAKINYTVKDINSNHSGGLASKLQVAFNELPKANIKKVLQGDMMYTRDDLKTETIDGESYITFQPNTIVYAIPRKSKLAAKILSSTMGIVWHTTYSGDTMEDMTASFGVSSGAFRETSSIWQADAKFQDTSGSATMTKNETGHVTNILSDAGKLFQQLDSHVLGMIANDSQTGEFVKAYTNKMVRQGQKITNVRNHTAGLIAFVYDKLKADIDKVKREKTKKEKKVVMDKYVGFLRSNAS
;
A
#
# COMPACT_ATOMS: atom_id res chain seq x y z
N MET A 1 -1.11 1.44 7.81
CA MET A 1 -1.07 2.45 6.73
C MET A 1 -2.42 2.41 6.06
N GLU A 2 -3.31 3.33 6.43
CA GLU A 2 -4.67 3.36 5.90
C GLU A 2 -4.66 3.88 4.46
N HIS A 3 -5.65 3.47 3.68
CA HIS A 3 -5.79 3.94 2.32
C HIS A 3 -6.47 5.31 2.29
N LEU A 4 -6.24 6.13 1.26
CA LEU A 4 -6.86 7.45 1.17
C LEU A 4 -8.40 7.34 1.14
N GLU A 5 -8.92 6.29 0.51
CA GLU A 5 -10.34 5.96 0.51
C GLU A 5 -10.89 5.60 1.90
N ASP A 6 -10.04 5.12 2.82
CA ASP A 6 -10.45 4.79 4.18
C ASP A 6 -10.73 6.06 5.02
N GLU A 7 -10.15 7.21 4.66
CA GLU A 7 -10.37 8.49 5.35
C GLU A 7 -11.84 8.93 5.32
N ILE A 8 -12.58 8.51 4.29
CA ILE A 8 -14.03 8.75 4.20
C ILE A 8 -14.74 8.05 5.36
N LEU A 9 -14.32 6.82 5.67
CA LEU A 9 -14.91 6.00 6.72
C LEU A 9 -14.38 6.39 8.10
N ASN A 10 -13.11 6.79 8.20
CA ASN A 10 -12.46 7.11 9.47
C ASN A 10 -12.76 8.53 9.96
N GLY A 11 -12.70 9.50 9.05
CA GLY A 11 -12.84 10.92 9.38
C GLY A 11 -14.18 11.52 8.94
N GLY A 12 -15.07 10.72 8.32
CA GLY A 12 -16.37 11.18 7.84
C GLY A 12 -16.23 12.40 6.93
N VAL A 13 -16.96 13.48 7.24
CA VAL A 13 -16.90 14.75 6.50
C VAL A 13 -15.49 15.36 6.52
N ALA A 14 -14.81 15.34 7.67
CA ALA A 14 -13.48 15.94 7.82
C ALA A 14 -12.42 15.15 7.06
N GLY A 15 -12.43 13.82 7.18
CA GLY A 15 -11.53 12.92 6.45
C GLY A 15 -11.75 12.99 4.94
N THR A 16 -13.01 13.04 4.49
CA THR A 16 -13.33 13.20 3.06
C THR A 16 -12.81 14.53 2.50
N ARG A 17 -12.99 15.65 3.23
CA ARG A 17 -12.42 16.94 2.84
C ARG A 17 -10.89 16.90 2.81
N GLY A 18 -10.28 16.27 3.82
CA GLY A 18 -8.82 16.07 3.87
C GLY A 18 -8.31 15.32 2.65
N ALA A 19 -8.97 14.22 2.28
CA ALA A 19 -8.62 13.42 1.10
C ALA A 19 -8.77 14.20 -0.22
N LEU A 20 -9.87 14.94 -0.39
CA LEU A 20 -10.08 15.78 -1.58
C LEU A 20 -9.04 16.89 -1.69
N ASN A 21 -8.77 17.61 -0.59
CA ASN A 21 -7.77 18.67 -0.55
C ASN A 21 -6.37 18.12 -0.82
N PHE A 22 -6.06 16.94 -0.31
CA PHE A 22 -4.80 16.24 -0.58
C PHE A 22 -4.64 15.92 -2.07
N LEU A 23 -5.66 15.35 -2.71
CA LEU A 23 -5.62 15.04 -4.15
C LEU A 23 -5.56 16.31 -5.02
N GLN A 24 -6.24 17.38 -4.61
CA GLN A 24 -6.13 18.68 -5.27
C GLN A 24 -4.72 19.26 -5.16
N GLY A 25 -4.11 19.22 -3.97
CA GLY A 25 -2.73 19.64 -3.76
C GLY A 25 -1.73 18.81 -4.58
N LEU A 26 -1.93 17.49 -4.65
CA LEU A 26 -1.13 16.60 -5.50
C LEU A 26 -1.26 16.95 -6.99
N ARG A 27 -2.47 17.19 -7.48
CA ARG A 27 -2.72 17.66 -8.85
C ARG A 27 -2.00 18.99 -9.11
N ASP A 28 -2.14 19.97 -8.23
CA ASP A 28 -1.58 21.31 -8.42
C ASP A 28 -0.05 21.31 -8.41
N MET A 29 0.55 20.44 -7.59
CA MET A 29 1.98 20.16 -7.59
C MET A 29 2.43 19.54 -8.91
N LEU A 30 1.75 18.50 -9.39
CA LEU A 30 2.07 17.85 -10.67
C LEU A 30 1.76 18.73 -11.90
N ALA A 31 0.87 19.71 -11.77
CA ALA A 31 0.61 20.72 -12.80
C ALA A 31 1.65 21.85 -12.84
N GLY A 32 2.61 21.86 -11.90
CA GLY A 32 3.67 22.87 -11.82
C GLY A 32 3.26 24.19 -11.16
N ASN A 33 2.14 24.21 -10.42
CA ASN A 33 1.55 25.43 -9.82
C ASN A 33 1.57 25.43 -8.28
N ALA A 34 2.30 24.52 -7.61
CA ALA A 34 2.26 24.44 -6.15
C ALA A 34 3.11 25.52 -5.45
N SER A 35 2.49 26.18 -4.47
CA SER A 35 3.13 27.15 -3.55
C SER A 35 3.68 26.51 -2.27
N SER A 36 3.49 25.19 -2.07
CA SER A 36 3.95 24.45 -0.89
C SER A 36 4.22 22.97 -1.20
N SER A 37 5.22 22.39 -0.51
CA SER A 37 5.62 20.99 -0.66
C SER A 37 4.57 20.05 -0.05
N VAL A 38 3.94 19.20 -0.85
CA VAL A 38 3.05 18.13 -0.36
C VAL A 38 3.90 16.90 -0.05
N ASN A 39 4.10 16.59 1.23
CA ASN A 39 4.72 15.34 1.65
C ASN A 39 3.74 14.18 1.44
N VAL A 40 3.75 13.58 0.25
CA VAL A 40 3.02 12.35 -0.04
C VAL A 40 3.85 11.15 0.42
N THR A 41 3.23 10.09 0.93
CA THR A 41 3.88 8.78 0.98
C THR A 41 3.30 7.97 -0.17
N VAL A 42 4.10 7.65 -1.19
CA VAL A 42 3.63 6.88 -2.34
C VAL A 42 3.70 5.40 -2.00
N LYS A 43 2.60 4.69 -2.21
CA LYS A 43 2.60 3.21 -2.22
C LYS A 43 3.12 2.79 -3.60
N TRP A 44 4.37 2.34 -3.64
CA TRP A 44 4.95 1.76 -4.84
C TRP A 44 4.41 0.33 -4.99
N ASP A 45 4.02 -0.07 -6.20
CA ASP A 45 3.52 -1.41 -6.49
C ASP A 45 4.69 -2.38 -6.74
N GLY A 46 5.57 -2.49 -5.74
CA GLY A 46 6.74 -3.36 -5.76
C GLY A 46 6.42 -4.79 -5.31
N ALA A 47 7.16 -5.77 -5.83
CA ALA A 47 7.15 -7.14 -5.32
C ALA A 47 8.44 -7.92 -5.68
N PRO A 48 8.91 -8.80 -4.78
CA PRO A 48 8.34 -9.13 -3.46
C PRO A 48 8.71 -8.10 -2.39
N ALA A 49 7.99 -8.16 -1.25
CA ALA A 49 8.42 -7.50 -0.03
C ALA A 49 9.67 -8.18 0.53
N VAL A 50 10.75 -7.41 0.68
CA VAL A 50 12.06 -7.86 1.14
C VAL A 50 12.38 -7.20 2.49
N PHE A 51 12.75 -8.03 3.46
CA PHE A 51 13.33 -7.63 4.73
C PHE A 51 14.83 -7.84 4.65
N ALA A 52 15.62 -6.84 5.01
CA ALA A 52 17.07 -6.93 5.01
C ALA A 52 17.69 -6.06 6.11
N GLY A 53 18.80 -6.52 6.66
CA GLY A 53 19.49 -5.82 7.73
C GLY A 53 20.39 -6.74 8.53
N ILE A 54 20.87 -6.24 9.67
CA ILE A 54 21.61 -7.02 10.66
C ILE A 54 20.62 -7.61 11.65
N ASN A 55 20.67 -8.92 11.89
CA ASN A 55 19.92 -9.52 12.98
C ASN A 55 20.59 -9.13 14.32
N PRO A 56 19.90 -8.45 15.25
CA PRO A 56 20.45 -8.03 16.54
C PRO A 56 20.85 -9.20 17.46
N GLU A 57 20.33 -10.41 17.22
CA GLU A 57 20.59 -11.60 18.05
C GLU A 57 21.95 -12.26 17.73
N ASN A 58 22.50 -12.02 16.53
CA ASN A 58 23.72 -12.71 16.08
C ASN A 58 24.66 -11.87 15.21
N ASP A 59 24.35 -10.59 15.00
CA ASP A 59 25.11 -9.63 14.20
C ASP A 59 25.34 -10.04 12.73
N ARG A 60 24.54 -10.99 12.20
CA ARG A 60 24.67 -11.44 10.81
C ARG A 60 23.70 -10.68 9.91
N PHE A 61 24.19 -10.31 8.73
CA PHE A 61 23.34 -9.82 7.66
C PHE A 61 22.39 -10.94 7.18
N PHE A 62 21.13 -10.58 6.95
CA PHE A 62 20.13 -11.49 6.41
C PHE A 62 19.26 -10.83 5.35
N VAL A 63 18.58 -11.67 4.56
CA VAL A 63 17.40 -11.27 3.80
C VAL A 63 16.23 -12.21 4.06
N GLY A 64 15.01 -11.74 3.84
CA GLY A 64 13.84 -12.60 3.92
C GLY A 64 12.57 -11.91 3.47
N THR A 65 11.45 -12.62 3.66
CA THR A 65 10.11 -12.08 3.45
C THR A 65 9.43 -11.84 4.80
N LYS A 66 8.13 -11.53 4.82
CA LYS A 66 7.37 -11.34 6.08
C LYS A 66 7.48 -12.50 7.08
N GLY A 67 7.86 -13.70 6.63
CA GLY A 67 8.07 -14.87 7.48
C GLY A 67 9.27 -14.79 8.44
N VAL A 68 10.08 -13.73 8.41
CA VAL A 68 11.22 -13.53 9.33
C VAL A 68 10.80 -13.27 10.78
N PHE A 69 9.54 -12.91 11.03
CA PHE A 69 9.01 -12.65 12.38
C PHE A 69 8.14 -13.79 12.94
N ALA A 70 8.08 -14.94 12.25
CA ALA A 70 7.34 -16.09 12.72
C ALA A 70 8.17 -16.92 13.71
N LYS A 71 7.54 -17.63 14.66
CA LYS A 71 8.25 -18.53 15.59
C LYS A 71 9.17 -19.57 14.93
N ASN A 72 8.83 -20.01 13.71
CA ASN A 72 9.69 -20.82 12.84
C ASN A 72 10.22 -19.92 11.72
N ALA A 73 11.03 -18.94 12.08
CA ALA A 73 11.40 -17.84 11.20
C ALA A 73 12.17 -18.34 9.97
N LYS A 74 11.72 -17.95 8.78
CA LYS A 74 12.43 -18.20 7.52
C LYS A 74 13.45 -17.10 7.26
N ILE A 75 14.44 -16.99 8.14
CA ILE A 75 15.54 -16.03 8.01
C ILE A 75 16.63 -16.65 7.14
N ASN A 76 17.14 -15.90 6.17
CA ASN A 76 18.17 -16.39 5.27
C ASN A 76 19.49 -15.65 5.50
N TYR A 77 20.47 -16.36 6.05
CA TYR A 77 21.84 -15.87 6.27
C TYR A 77 22.80 -16.31 5.17
N THR A 78 22.37 -17.24 4.33
CA THR A 78 23.14 -17.81 3.22
C THR A 78 22.22 -18.09 2.03
N VAL A 79 22.82 -18.24 0.84
CA VAL A 79 22.11 -18.69 -0.37
C VAL A 79 21.47 -20.07 -0.17
N LYS A 80 22.08 -20.95 0.64
CA LYS A 80 21.52 -22.27 0.97
C LYS A 80 20.22 -22.15 1.76
N ASP A 81 20.14 -21.22 2.70
CA ASP A 81 18.92 -20.95 3.46
C ASP A 81 17.82 -20.48 2.52
N ILE A 82 18.13 -19.57 1.59
CA ILE A 82 17.17 -19.07 0.58
C ILE A 82 16.60 -20.23 -0.23
N ASN A 83 17.45 -21.10 -0.74
CA ASN A 83 17.04 -22.24 -1.57
C ASN A 83 16.25 -23.30 -0.79
N SER A 84 16.41 -23.36 0.53
CA SER A 84 15.68 -24.28 1.40
C SER A 84 14.34 -23.69 1.84
N ASN A 85 14.28 -22.37 2.09
CA ASN A 85 13.11 -21.66 2.59
C ASN A 85 12.13 -21.23 1.48
N HIS A 86 12.64 -21.01 0.27
CA HIS A 86 11.95 -20.42 -0.88
C HIS A 86 12.31 -21.14 -2.19
N SER A 87 11.44 -21.01 -3.19
CA SER A 87 11.64 -21.59 -4.52
C SER A 87 11.16 -20.64 -5.64
N GLY A 88 11.50 -20.96 -6.88
CA GLY A 88 11.07 -20.21 -8.07
C GLY A 88 11.60 -18.77 -8.12
N GLY A 89 10.88 -17.88 -8.79
CA GLY A 89 11.29 -16.49 -8.99
C GLY A 89 11.49 -15.71 -7.68
N LEU A 90 10.79 -16.08 -6.60
CA LEU A 90 11.01 -15.50 -5.27
C LEU A 90 12.41 -15.81 -4.74
N ALA A 91 12.87 -17.06 -4.86
CA ALA A 91 14.22 -17.44 -4.44
C ALA A 91 15.28 -16.69 -5.24
N SER A 92 15.10 -16.58 -6.57
CA SER A 92 16.02 -15.83 -7.43
C SER A 92 16.12 -14.35 -7.02
N LYS A 93 14.98 -13.69 -6.79
CA LYS A 93 14.95 -12.28 -6.34
C LYS A 93 15.60 -12.11 -4.96
N LEU A 94 15.36 -13.02 -4.02
CA LEU A 94 16.02 -12.99 -2.71
C LEU A 94 17.53 -13.21 -2.79
N GLN A 95 18.01 -14.04 -3.72
CA GLN A 95 19.46 -14.20 -3.95
C GLN A 95 20.10 -12.91 -4.48
N VAL A 96 19.44 -12.22 -5.41
CA VAL A 96 19.90 -10.89 -5.88
C VAL A 96 19.95 -9.91 -4.71
N ALA A 97 18.90 -9.85 -3.90
CA ALA A 97 18.85 -9.02 -2.70
C ALA A 97 19.98 -9.36 -1.71
N PHE A 98 20.23 -10.65 -1.45
CA PHE A 98 21.28 -11.11 -0.55
C PHE A 98 22.68 -10.72 -1.03
N ASN A 99 22.93 -10.75 -2.33
CA ASN A 99 24.23 -10.40 -2.92
C ASN A 99 24.46 -8.89 -3.00
N GLU A 100 23.40 -8.11 -3.21
CA GLU A 100 23.49 -6.66 -3.43
C GLU A 100 23.34 -5.84 -2.14
N LEU A 101 22.31 -6.11 -1.33
CA LEU A 101 21.96 -5.28 -0.17
C LEU A 101 23.03 -5.14 0.93
N PRO A 102 23.98 -6.09 1.14
CA PRO A 102 25.12 -5.83 2.05
C PRO A 102 25.92 -4.59 1.65
N LYS A 103 26.01 -4.28 0.34
CA LYS A 103 26.75 -3.11 -0.18
C LYS A 103 26.10 -1.80 0.24
N ALA A 104 24.80 -1.80 0.54
CA ALA A 104 24.06 -0.66 1.05
C ALA A 104 24.31 -0.40 2.55
N ASN A 105 25.13 -1.21 3.25
CA ASN A 105 25.55 -0.98 4.63
C ASN A 105 24.37 -0.70 5.60
N ILE A 106 23.28 -1.44 5.43
CA ILE A 106 22.07 -1.30 6.23
C ILE A 106 22.37 -1.74 7.67
N LYS A 107 22.12 -0.87 8.65
CA LYS A 107 22.43 -1.13 10.08
C LYS A 107 21.27 -1.71 10.88
N LYS A 108 20.05 -1.26 10.58
CA LYS A 108 18.81 -1.76 11.19
C LYS A 108 18.14 -2.77 10.27
N VAL A 109 17.00 -3.31 10.67
CA VAL A 109 16.17 -4.10 9.76
C VAL A 109 15.25 -3.16 8.98
N LEU A 110 15.33 -3.21 7.66
CA LEU A 110 14.47 -2.44 6.77
C LEU A 110 13.56 -3.39 6.00
N GLN A 111 12.32 -2.96 5.78
CA GLN A 111 11.40 -3.56 4.83
C GLN A 111 11.25 -2.63 3.63
N GLY A 112 11.42 -3.19 2.44
CA GLY A 112 11.14 -2.51 1.19
C GLY A 112 10.49 -3.44 0.17
N ASP A 113 9.85 -2.86 -0.82
CA ASP A 113 9.29 -3.59 -1.94
C ASP A 113 10.24 -3.51 -3.13
N MET A 114 10.64 -4.69 -3.64
CA MET A 114 11.54 -4.76 -4.80
C MET A 114 10.82 -4.31 -6.06
N MET A 115 11.41 -3.38 -6.80
CA MET A 115 10.83 -2.84 -8.02
C MET A 115 11.25 -3.65 -9.24
N TYR A 116 12.53 -4.04 -9.30
CA TYR A 116 13.05 -4.82 -10.40
C TYR A 116 14.36 -5.51 -9.99
N THR A 117 14.66 -6.60 -10.68
CA THR A 117 16.01 -7.08 -10.93
C THR A 117 16.39 -6.74 -12.36
N ARG A 118 17.68 -6.78 -12.70
CA ARG A 118 18.14 -6.41 -14.05
C ARG A 118 17.43 -7.19 -15.16
N ASP A 119 17.05 -8.43 -14.89
CA ASP A 119 16.35 -9.31 -15.85
C ASP A 119 14.87 -8.92 -16.04
N ASP A 120 14.29 -8.13 -15.13
CA ASP A 120 12.92 -7.64 -15.24
C ASP A 120 12.81 -6.41 -16.18
N LEU A 121 13.93 -5.76 -16.50
CA LEU A 121 13.96 -4.52 -17.30
C LEU A 121 13.77 -4.82 -18.79
N LYS A 122 12.82 -4.14 -19.41
CA LYS A 122 12.53 -4.21 -20.84
C LYS A 122 12.68 -2.84 -21.50
N THR A 123 12.84 -2.83 -22.82
CA THR A 123 12.75 -1.61 -23.62
C THR A 123 11.51 -1.70 -24.49
N GLU A 124 10.65 -0.70 -24.40
CA GLU A 124 9.41 -0.59 -25.17
C GLU A 124 9.32 0.78 -25.84
N THR A 125 8.56 0.85 -26.94
CA THR A 125 8.25 2.11 -27.62
C THR A 125 6.79 2.44 -27.38
N ILE A 126 6.53 3.58 -26.74
CA ILE A 126 5.20 4.09 -26.42
C ILE A 126 5.09 5.46 -27.08
N ASP A 127 4.09 5.64 -27.95
CA ASP A 127 3.85 6.89 -28.68
C ASP A 127 5.07 7.46 -29.43
N GLY A 128 5.89 6.56 -30.00
CA GLY A 128 7.09 6.91 -30.77
C GLY A 128 8.33 7.26 -29.92
N GLU A 129 8.22 7.24 -28.60
CA GLU A 129 9.32 7.43 -27.68
C GLU A 129 9.75 6.11 -27.02
N SER A 130 11.04 5.97 -26.74
CA SER A 130 11.61 4.76 -26.13
C SER A 130 11.62 4.86 -24.61
N TYR A 131 11.11 3.83 -23.95
CA TYR A 131 11.00 3.70 -22.50
C TYR A 131 11.72 2.45 -22.01
N ILE A 132 12.20 2.51 -20.77
CA ILE A 132 12.48 1.31 -19.99
C ILE A 132 11.20 0.97 -19.24
N THR A 133 10.77 -0.28 -19.34
CA THR A 133 9.60 -0.78 -18.62
C THR A 133 9.96 -1.89 -17.65
N PHE A 134 9.24 -1.95 -16.54
CA PHE A 134 9.22 -3.10 -15.64
C PHE A 134 7.89 -3.15 -14.90
N GLN A 135 7.47 -4.36 -14.53
CA GLN A 135 6.22 -4.60 -13.83
C GLN A 135 6.52 -5.50 -12.61
N PRO A 136 6.74 -4.91 -11.42
CA PRO A 136 7.08 -5.69 -10.24
C PRO A 136 5.92 -6.58 -9.81
N ASN A 137 4.69 -6.05 -9.94
CA ASN A 137 3.44 -6.69 -9.57
C ASN A 137 2.34 -6.43 -10.61
N THR A 138 1.48 -5.43 -10.41
CA THR A 138 0.30 -5.17 -11.24
C THR A 138 0.48 -3.98 -12.19
N ILE A 139 1.22 -2.95 -11.78
CA ILE A 139 1.42 -1.70 -12.52
C ILE A 139 2.73 -1.80 -13.34
N VAL A 140 2.64 -1.47 -14.62
CA VAL A 140 3.81 -1.28 -15.49
C VAL A 140 4.38 0.11 -15.23
N TYR A 141 5.63 0.17 -14.81
CA TYR A 141 6.40 1.39 -14.72
C TYR A 141 7.06 1.64 -16.07
N ALA A 142 6.96 2.85 -16.60
CA ALA A 142 7.61 3.28 -17.84
C ALA A 142 8.44 4.53 -17.58
N ILE A 143 9.74 4.46 -17.85
CA ILE A 143 10.68 5.57 -17.66
C ILE A 143 11.30 5.95 -19.01
N PRO A 144 11.22 7.22 -19.44
CA PRO A 144 11.83 7.65 -20.69
C PRO A 144 13.31 7.27 -20.74
N ARG A 145 13.72 6.53 -21.77
CA ARG A 145 15.06 5.92 -21.87
C ARG A 145 16.19 6.96 -21.87
N LYS A 146 15.91 8.19 -22.32
CA LYS A 146 16.87 9.31 -22.35
C LYS A 146 17.01 10.03 -21.00
N SER A 147 16.26 9.64 -19.97
CA SER A 147 16.32 10.31 -18.66
C SER A 147 17.55 9.89 -17.85
N LYS A 148 17.98 10.75 -16.90
CA LYS A 148 19.02 10.41 -15.92
C LYS A 148 18.62 9.23 -15.04
N LEU A 149 17.33 9.12 -14.72
CA LEU A 149 16.77 8.01 -13.96
C LEU A 149 16.91 6.68 -14.70
N ALA A 150 16.60 6.66 -16.00
CA ALA A 150 16.82 5.50 -16.86
C ALA A 150 18.28 5.04 -16.85
N ALA A 151 19.24 5.98 -16.94
CA ALA A 151 20.66 5.64 -16.87
C ALA A 151 21.05 4.99 -15.53
N LYS A 152 20.56 5.53 -14.39
CA LYS A 152 20.80 4.94 -13.06
C LYS A 152 20.20 3.53 -12.96
N ILE A 153 18.96 3.35 -13.41
CA ILE A 153 18.26 2.07 -13.39
C ILE A 153 18.97 1.02 -14.24
N LEU A 154 19.34 1.35 -15.49
CA LEU A 154 20.06 0.43 -16.38
C LEU A 154 21.44 0.01 -15.86
N SER A 155 22.10 0.88 -15.10
CA SER A 155 23.41 0.58 -14.50
C SER A 155 23.33 -0.29 -13.23
N SER A 156 22.14 -0.42 -12.66
CA SER A 156 21.93 -1.14 -11.40
C SER A 156 21.54 -2.61 -11.62
N THR A 157 21.87 -3.46 -10.65
CA THR A 157 21.48 -4.88 -10.63
C THR A 157 20.05 -5.06 -10.13
N MET A 158 19.58 -4.18 -9.24
CA MET A 158 18.24 -4.21 -8.67
C MET A 158 17.74 -2.83 -8.24
N GLY A 159 16.43 -2.71 -8.11
CA GLY A 159 15.74 -1.56 -7.54
C GLY A 159 14.88 -1.96 -6.34
N ILE A 160 14.88 -1.14 -5.28
CA ILE A 160 14.04 -1.36 -4.09
C ILE A 160 13.58 -0.02 -3.49
N VAL A 161 12.34 0.01 -3.00
CA VAL A 161 11.79 1.17 -2.27
C VAL A 161 11.59 0.79 -0.82
N TRP A 162 12.14 1.57 0.11
CA TRP A 162 12.08 1.28 1.54
C TRP A 162 10.89 1.95 2.23
N HIS A 163 10.12 1.17 3.00
CA HIS A 163 8.86 1.59 3.61
C HIS A 163 8.88 1.64 5.13
N THR A 164 9.61 0.73 5.78
CA THR A 164 9.51 0.51 7.23
C THR A 164 10.88 0.22 7.81
N THR A 165 11.18 0.83 8.95
CA THR A 165 12.32 0.50 9.80
C THR A 165 11.84 -0.32 10.99
N TYR A 166 12.55 -1.40 11.30
CA TYR A 166 12.31 -2.23 12.48
C TYR A 166 13.43 -2.02 13.50
N SER A 167 13.08 -2.03 14.79
CA SER A 167 14.04 -1.91 15.88
C SER A 167 13.57 -2.75 17.08
N GLY A 168 14.51 -3.42 17.73
CA GLY A 168 14.28 -4.32 18.86
C GLY A 168 15.52 -5.20 19.06
N ASP A 169 15.59 -5.87 20.21
CA ASP A 169 16.75 -6.70 20.58
C ASP A 169 16.65 -8.13 20.01
N THR A 170 15.43 -8.59 19.73
CA THR A 170 15.15 -9.89 19.09
C THR A 170 14.38 -9.66 17.80
N MET A 171 14.46 -10.62 16.86
CA MET A 171 13.64 -10.56 15.65
C MET A 171 12.14 -10.61 15.98
N GLU A 172 11.73 -11.40 16.96
CA GLU A 172 10.32 -11.60 17.31
C GLU A 172 9.67 -10.35 17.93
N ASP A 173 10.41 -9.58 18.73
CA ASP A 173 9.89 -8.43 19.47
C ASP A 173 10.13 -7.08 18.77
N MET A 174 10.60 -7.08 17.51
CA MET A 174 10.88 -5.85 16.78
C MET A 174 9.63 -4.99 16.60
N THR A 175 9.75 -3.71 16.92
CA THR A 175 8.73 -2.70 16.67
C THR A 175 8.92 -2.08 15.30
N ALA A 176 7.84 -2.03 14.52
CA ALA A 176 7.80 -1.39 13.21
C ALA A 176 7.60 0.13 13.34
N SER A 177 8.43 0.90 12.64
CA SER A 177 8.29 2.34 12.47
C SER A 177 8.21 2.67 10.99
N PHE A 178 7.14 3.36 10.58
CA PHE A 178 6.96 3.75 9.19
C PHE A 178 8.01 4.79 8.76
N GLY A 179 8.50 4.61 7.53
CA GLY A 179 9.55 5.41 6.94
C GLY A 179 10.96 4.90 7.27
N VAL A 180 11.90 5.43 6.50
CA VAL A 180 13.33 5.25 6.74
C VAL A 180 13.96 6.59 7.12
N SER A 181 14.95 6.51 8.01
CA SER A 181 15.73 7.68 8.45
C SER A 181 16.78 8.03 7.40
N SER A 182 17.18 9.31 7.35
CA SER A 182 18.30 9.74 6.54
C SER A 182 19.55 8.96 6.94
N GLY A 183 20.20 8.29 5.97
CA GLY A 183 21.37 7.44 6.22
C GLY A 183 21.06 6.01 6.67
N ALA A 184 19.80 5.56 6.60
CA ALA A 184 19.43 4.16 6.89
C ALA A 184 20.12 3.15 5.95
N PHE A 185 20.51 3.60 4.75
CA PHE A 185 21.26 2.86 3.76
C PHE A 185 22.25 3.79 3.04
N ARG A 186 23.29 3.19 2.46
CA ARG A 186 24.28 3.84 1.60
C ARG A 186 23.87 3.68 0.14
N GLU A 187 23.92 4.78 -0.60
CA GLU A 187 23.75 4.77 -2.06
C GLU A 187 24.89 3.99 -2.73
N THR A 188 24.55 3.12 -3.69
CA THR A 188 25.51 2.37 -4.49
C THR A 188 25.08 2.40 -5.95
N SER A 189 26.03 2.25 -6.89
CA SER A 189 25.69 2.20 -8.32
C SER A 189 24.94 0.93 -8.71
N SER A 190 25.16 -0.17 -7.97
CA SER A 190 24.53 -1.47 -8.26
C SER A 190 23.11 -1.61 -7.72
N ILE A 191 22.62 -0.65 -6.91
CA ILE A 191 21.30 -0.70 -6.29
C ILE A 191 20.63 0.66 -6.45
N TRP A 192 19.55 0.70 -7.21
CA TRP A 192 18.66 1.85 -7.16
C TRP A 192 17.80 1.75 -5.90
N GLN A 193 17.89 2.76 -5.05
CA GLN A 193 17.16 2.82 -3.79
C GLN A 193 16.38 4.12 -3.73
N ALA A 194 15.18 4.06 -3.16
CA ALA A 194 14.38 5.22 -2.82
C ALA A 194 13.72 4.99 -1.46
N ASP A 195 13.46 6.07 -0.72
CA ASP A 195 12.56 6.03 0.41
C ASP A 195 11.11 6.25 -0.08
N ALA A 196 10.15 5.66 0.63
CA ALA A 196 8.73 5.82 0.29
C ALA A 196 8.18 7.23 0.57
N LYS A 197 8.99 8.10 1.17
CA LYS A 197 8.69 9.52 1.30
C LYS A 197 8.80 10.13 -0.10
N PHE A 198 7.70 10.68 -0.60
CA PHE A 198 7.75 11.43 -1.84
C PHE A 198 8.66 12.63 -1.61
N GLN A 199 9.86 12.58 -2.20
CA GLN A 199 10.64 13.79 -2.38
C GLN A 199 9.88 14.66 -3.39
N ASP A 200 9.67 15.92 -3.03
CA ASP A 200 9.05 16.90 -3.89
C ASP A 200 9.73 16.89 -5.27
N THR A 201 9.04 16.31 -6.27
CA THR A 201 9.52 16.22 -7.66
C THR A 201 8.93 17.33 -8.53
N SER A 202 8.40 18.40 -7.93
CA SER A 202 7.91 19.58 -8.62
C SER A 202 8.87 19.98 -9.76
N GLY A 203 8.40 19.91 -11.00
CA GLY A 203 9.19 20.24 -12.20
C GLY A 203 9.94 19.09 -12.88
N SER A 204 9.92 17.87 -12.35
CA SER A 204 10.54 16.67 -12.97
C SER A 204 9.55 15.55 -13.30
N ALA A 205 8.43 15.46 -12.58
CA ALA A 205 7.25 14.69 -12.96
C ALA A 205 6.08 15.67 -13.09
N THR A 206 5.66 15.95 -14.33
CA THR A 206 4.57 16.88 -14.62
C THR A 206 3.45 16.17 -15.33
N MET A 207 2.20 16.48 -14.97
CA MET A 207 1.04 16.13 -15.78
C MET A 207 0.93 17.09 -16.97
N THR A 208 0.54 16.58 -18.12
CA THR A 208 0.13 17.40 -19.26
C THR A 208 -1.12 18.20 -18.91
N LYS A 209 -1.43 19.23 -19.71
CA LYS A 209 -2.70 19.98 -19.58
C LYS A 209 -3.92 19.08 -19.67
N ASN A 210 -3.88 18.08 -20.57
CA ASN A 210 -4.99 17.15 -20.76
C ASN A 210 -5.19 16.26 -19.54
N GLU A 211 -4.12 15.66 -19.00
CA GLU A 211 -4.20 14.83 -17.80
C GLU A 211 -4.65 15.66 -16.59
N THR A 212 -4.14 16.89 -16.45
CA THR A 212 -4.53 17.81 -15.37
C THR A 212 -6.02 18.15 -15.46
N GLY A 213 -6.53 18.40 -16.67
CA GLY A 213 -7.96 18.62 -16.91
C GLY A 213 -8.79 17.39 -16.55
N HIS A 214 -8.32 16.20 -16.93
CA HIS A 214 -9.01 14.94 -16.63
C HIS A 214 -9.12 14.67 -15.12
N VAL A 215 -8.02 14.84 -14.37
CA VAL A 215 -8.02 14.70 -12.91
C VAL A 215 -8.86 15.79 -12.25
N THR A 216 -8.82 17.02 -12.76
CA THR A 216 -9.68 18.10 -12.27
C THR A 216 -11.16 17.78 -12.40
N ASN A 217 -11.57 17.21 -13.53
CA ASN A 217 -12.96 16.79 -13.74
C ASN A 217 -13.37 15.70 -12.73
N ILE A 218 -12.53 14.68 -12.54
CA ILE A 218 -12.77 13.62 -11.55
C ILE A 218 -12.90 14.19 -10.14
N LEU A 219 -12.02 15.13 -9.75
CA LEU A 219 -12.08 15.77 -8.44
C LEU A 219 -13.32 16.66 -8.27
N SER A 220 -13.75 17.32 -9.35
CA SER A 220 -14.98 18.11 -9.37
C SER A 220 -16.21 17.22 -9.15
N ASP A 221 -16.27 16.09 -9.86
CA ASP A 221 -17.37 15.14 -9.72
C ASP A 221 -17.37 14.47 -8.33
N ALA A 222 -16.20 14.13 -7.79
CA ALA A 222 -16.06 13.66 -6.42
C ALA A 222 -16.54 14.71 -5.40
N GLY A 223 -16.21 15.98 -5.61
CA GLY A 223 -16.69 17.09 -4.77
C GLY A 223 -18.21 17.28 -4.83
N LYS A 224 -18.82 17.18 -6.02
CA LYS A 224 -20.28 17.23 -6.19
C LYS A 224 -20.95 16.04 -5.49
N LEU A 225 -20.42 14.83 -5.66
CA LEU A 225 -20.94 13.65 -4.99
C LEU A 225 -20.85 13.82 -3.46
N PHE A 226 -19.72 14.31 -2.96
CA PHE A 226 -19.53 14.58 -1.54
C PHE A 226 -20.54 15.59 -0.99
N GLN A 227 -20.91 16.63 -1.75
CA GLN A 227 -21.95 17.58 -1.36
C GLN A 227 -23.35 16.96 -1.28
N GLN A 228 -23.60 15.86 -2.00
CA GLN A 228 -24.86 15.13 -1.97
C GLN A 228 -24.93 14.11 -0.84
N LEU A 229 -23.80 13.75 -0.22
CA LEU A 229 -23.77 12.78 0.87
C LEU A 229 -24.38 13.35 2.15
N ASP A 230 -25.16 12.52 2.84
CA ASP A 230 -25.69 12.87 4.15
C ASP A 230 -24.56 12.90 5.17
N SER A 231 -24.26 14.10 5.66
CA SER A 231 -23.24 14.36 6.69
C SER A 231 -23.50 13.59 8.00
N HIS A 232 -24.78 13.33 8.33
CA HIS A 232 -25.16 12.56 9.50
C HIS A 232 -24.76 11.09 9.32
N VAL A 233 -24.98 10.52 8.14
CA VAL A 233 -24.59 9.13 7.82
C VAL A 233 -23.07 8.96 7.85
N LEU A 234 -22.33 9.90 7.26
CA LEU A 234 -20.86 9.90 7.34
C LEU A 234 -20.36 10.02 8.79
N GLY A 235 -20.99 10.87 9.59
CA GLY A 235 -20.68 11.00 11.02
C GLY A 235 -20.98 9.72 11.80
N MET A 236 -22.09 9.04 11.51
CA MET A 236 -22.43 7.77 12.16
C MET A 236 -21.42 6.66 11.83
N ILE A 237 -20.97 6.58 10.58
CA ILE A 237 -19.95 5.60 10.17
C ILE A 237 -18.61 5.89 10.85
N ALA A 238 -18.19 7.16 10.89
CA ALA A 238 -16.91 7.55 11.48
C ALA A 238 -16.87 7.38 13.01
N ASN A 239 -17.98 7.64 13.70
CA ASN A 239 -18.06 7.56 15.16
C ASN A 239 -18.35 6.14 15.68
N ASP A 240 -18.66 5.19 14.81
CA ASP A 240 -18.88 3.78 15.16
C ASP A 240 -17.85 2.90 14.44
N SER A 241 -16.78 2.56 15.15
CA SER A 241 -15.63 1.83 14.57
C SER A 241 -16.03 0.53 13.89
N GLN A 242 -17.06 -0.15 14.41
CA GLN A 242 -17.51 -1.43 13.90
C GLN A 242 -18.22 -1.31 12.54
N THR A 243 -18.96 -0.23 12.31
CA THR A 243 -19.59 0.05 11.02
C THR A 243 -18.53 0.26 9.93
N GLY A 244 -17.52 1.09 10.21
CA GLY A 244 -16.38 1.29 9.31
C GLY A 244 -15.63 -0.02 9.01
N GLU A 245 -15.37 -0.84 10.02
CA GLU A 245 -14.71 -2.15 9.86
C GLU A 245 -15.50 -3.10 8.95
N PHE A 246 -16.83 -3.12 9.05
CA PHE A 246 -17.66 -3.96 8.18
C PHE A 246 -17.59 -3.53 6.71
N VAL A 247 -17.67 -2.22 6.46
CA VAL A 247 -17.55 -1.65 5.11
C VAL A 247 -16.16 -1.99 4.54
N LYS A 248 -15.09 -1.70 5.29
CA LYS A 248 -13.71 -2.02 4.89
C LYS A 248 -13.52 -3.52 4.62
N ALA A 249 -14.04 -4.38 5.48
CA ALA A 249 -13.89 -5.83 5.34
C ALA A 249 -14.58 -6.36 4.07
N TYR A 250 -15.78 -5.86 3.76
CA TYR A 250 -16.49 -6.23 2.54
C TYR A 250 -15.79 -5.70 1.29
N THR A 251 -15.44 -4.42 1.26
CA THR A 251 -14.73 -3.82 0.12
C THR A 251 -13.41 -4.53 -0.17
N ASN A 252 -12.61 -4.82 0.87
CA ASN A 252 -11.37 -5.58 0.73
C ASN A 252 -11.61 -7.01 0.22
N LYS A 253 -12.70 -7.67 0.63
CA LYS A 253 -13.08 -8.99 0.09
C LYS A 253 -13.36 -8.90 -1.41
N MET A 254 -14.09 -7.90 -1.86
CA MET A 254 -14.43 -7.70 -3.28
C MET A 254 -13.20 -7.38 -4.12
N VAL A 255 -12.31 -6.52 -3.61
CA VAL A 255 -11.02 -6.18 -4.26
C VAL A 255 -10.15 -7.42 -4.42
N ARG A 256 -10.01 -8.25 -3.38
CA ARG A 256 -9.26 -9.52 -3.44
C ARG A 256 -9.83 -10.51 -4.47
N GLN A 257 -11.13 -10.39 -4.78
CA GLN A 257 -11.82 -11.20 -5.79
C GLN A 257 -11.79 -10.55 -7.18
N GLY A 258 -11.10 -9.41 -7.35
CA GLY A 258 -11.04 -8.67 -8.61
C GLY A 258 -12.37 -8.03 -9.02
N GLN A 259 -13.35 -7.93 -8.11
CA GLN A 259 -14.67 -7.39 -8.41
C GLN A 259 -14.69 -5.88 -8.25
N LYS A 260 -14.82 -5.16 -9.36
CA LYS A 260 -14.98 -3.71 -9.38
C LYS A 260 -16.41 -3.31 -9.01
N ILE A 261 -16.57 -2.14 -8.38
CA ILE A 261 -17.89 -1.57 -8.09
C ILE A 261 -18.45 -0.99 -9.39
N THR A 262 -19.29 -1.75 -10.08
CA THR A 262 -19.99 -1.32 -11.31
C THR A 262 -21.41 -0.82 -11.03
N ASN A 263 -22.01 -1.26 -9.92
CA ASN A 263 -23.35 -0.87 -9.51
C ASN A 263 -23.39 -0.68 -7.98
N VAL A 264 -23.60 0.57 -7.55
CA VAL A 264 -23.58 0.97 -6.14
C VAL A 264 -24.70 0.28 -5.35
N ARG A 265 -25.91 0.16 -5.90
CA ARG A 265 -27.02 -0.51 -5.21
C ARG A 265 -26.73 -1.98 -4.95
N ASN A 266 -26.21 -2.69 -5.94
CA ASN A 266 -25.84 -4.10 -5.78
C ASN A 266 -24.70 -4.25 -4.76
N HIS A 267 -23.75 -3.32 -4.77
CA HIS A 267 -22.66 -3.31 -3.80
C HIS A 267 -23.18 -3.09 -2.36
N THR A 268 -24.09 -2.13 -2.15
CA THR A 268 -24.71 -1.88 -0.85
C THR A 268 -25.56 -3.07 -0.39
N ALA A 269 -26.34 -3.70 -1.27
CA ALA A 269 -27.10 -4.90 -0.96
C ALA A 269 -26.18 -6.07 -0.56
N GLY A 270 -25.06 -6.24 -1.28
CA GLY A 270 -24.04 -7.23 -0.96
C GLY A 270 -23.34 -6.98 0.38
N LEU A 271 -23.06 -5.71 0.72
CA LEU A 271 -22.54 -5.32 2.03
C LEU A 271 -23.53 -5.70 3.14
N ILE A 272 -24.82 -5.37 2.99
CA ILE A 272 -25.86 -5.70 3.97
C ILE A 272 -25.93 -7.22 4.19
N ALA A 273 -25.94 -8.00 3.10
CA ALA A 273 -25.94 -9.46 3.18
C ALA A 273 -24.69 -9.99 3.89
N PHE A 274 -23.51 -9.47 3.55
CA PHE A 274 -22.26 -9.85 4.19
C PHE A 274 -22.25 -9.58 5.70
N VAL A 275 -22.73 -8.41 6.13
CA VAL A 275 -22.80 -8.05 7.56
C VAL A 275 -23.83 -8.92 8.28
N TYR A 276 -24.99 -9.15 7.66
CA TYR A 276 -26.01 -10.03 8.21
C TYR A 276 -25.46 -11.45 8.41
N ASP A 277 -24.88 -12.07 7.38
CA ASP A 277 -24.36 -13.43 7.45
C ASP A 277 -23.25 -13.56 8.51
N LYS A 278 -22.35 -12.57 8.58
CA LYS A 278 -21.27 -12.54 9.57
C LYS A 278 -21.81 -12.49 11.00
N LEU A 279 -22.74 -11.58 11.28
CA LEU A 279 -23.33 -11.44 12.62
C LEU A 279 -24.25 -12.61 12.99
N LYS A 280 -24.99 -13.16 12.01
CA LYS A 280 -25.81 -14.35 12.21
C LYS A 280 -24.98 -15.56 12.57
N ALA A 281 -23.85 -15.78 11.88
CA ALA A 281 -22.93 -16.86 12.21
C ALA A 281 -22.36 -16.72 13.64
N ASP A 282 -22.13 -15.49 14.12
CA ASP A 282 -21.66 -15.25 15.48
C ASP A 282 -22.75 -15.49 16.54
N ILE A 283 -24.03 -15.30 16.21
CA ILE A 283 -25.17 -15.69 17.06
C ILE A 283 -25.25 -17.22 17.13
N ASP A 284 -25.14 -17.91 15.99
CA ASP A 284 -25.33 -19.36 15.89
C ASP A 284 -24.25 -20.17 16.61
N LYS A 285 -23.04 -19.61 16.75
CA LYS A 285 -21.96 -20.22 17.54
C LYS A 285 -22.21 -20.18 19.04
N VAL A 286 -23.09 -19.32 19.54
CA VAL A 286 -23.32 -19.12 20.97
C VAL A 286 -24.43 -20.03 21.45
N LYS A 287 -24.17 -20.82 22.50
CA LYS A 287 -25.17 -21.75 23.07
C LYS A 287 -26.11 -21.07 24.08
N ARG A 288 -25.65 -20.03 24.79
CA ARG A 288 -26.40 -19.38 25.88
C ARG A 288 -27.41 -18.36 25.33
N GLU A 289 -28.68 -18.53 25.69
CA GLU A 289 -29.79 -17.69 25.22
C GLU A 289 -29.63 -16.20 25.55
N LYS A 290 -29.13 -15.86 26.74
CA LYS A 290 -28.85 -14.45 27.12
C LYS A 290 -27.89 -13.78 26.12
N THR A 291 -26.79 -14.45 25.81
CA THR A 291 -25.75 -13.92 24.92
C THR A 291 -26.21 -13.92 23.46
N LYS A 292 -27.08 -14.86 23.04
CA LYS A 292 -27.74 -14.79 21.73
C LYS A 292 -28.59 -13.53 21.59
N LYS A 293 -29.38 -13.19 22.63
CA LYS A 293 -30.19 -11.96 22.64
C LYS A 293 -29.33 -10.70 22.53
N GLU A 294 -28.25 -10.62 23.32
CA GLU A 294 -27.29 -9.50 23.26
C GLU A 294 -26.70 -9.35 21.85
N LYS A 295 -26.23 -10.45 21.23
CA LYS A 295 -25.70 -10.42 19.85
C LYS A 295 -26.77 -10.09 18.80
N LYS A 296 -28.03 -10.49 19.01
CA LYS A 296 -29.14 -10.14 18.13
C LYS A 296 -29.41 -8.63 18.13
N VAL A 297 -29.38 -7.99 19.30
CA VAL A 297 -29.49 -6.52 19.39
C VAL A 297 -28.39 -5.82 18.59
N VAL A 298 -27.16 -6.33 18.66
CA VAL A 298 -26.02 -5.81 17.88
C VAL A 298 -26.25 -6.01 16.37
N MET A 299 -26.74 -7.17 15.95
CA MET A 299 -27.10 -7.44 14.55
C MET A 299 -28.19 -6.49 14.05
N ASP A 300 -29.26 -6.35 14.82
CA ASP A 300 -30.40 -5.49 14.47
C ASP A 300 -29.97 -4.02 14.37
N LYS A 301 -29.06 -3.55 15.25
CA LYS A 301 -28.45 -2.21 15.18
C LYS A 301 -27.75 -2.00 13.83
N TYR A 302 -26.78 -2.85 13.47
CA TYR A 302 -25.94 -2.60 12.29
C TYR A 302 -26.65 -2.90 10.97
N VAL A 303 -27.38 -4.01 10.89
CA VAL A 303 -28.16 -4.35 9.69
C VAL A 303 -29.29 -3.35 9.50
N GLY A 304 -29.94 -2.92 10.57
CA GLY A 304 -30.95 -1.86 10.55
C GLY A 304 -30.37 -0.55 10.03
N PHE A 305 -29.25 -0.09 10.61
CA PHE A 305 -28.54 1.11 10.16
C PHE A 305 -28.21 1.07 8.67
N LEU A 306 -27.60 -0.02 8.17
CA LEU A 306 -27.23 -0.14 6.76
C LEU A 306 -28.45 -0.17 5.84
N ARG A 307 -29.54 -0.82 6.25
CA ARG A 307 -30.79 -0.87 5.46
C ARG A 307 -31.50 0.47 5.40
N SER A 308 -31.58 1.18 6.52
CA SER A 308 -32.23 2.50 6.58
C SER A 308 -31.50 3.57 5.78
N ASN A 309 -30.22 3.37 5.49
CA ASN A 309 -29.39 4.29 4.72
C ASN A 309 -28.99 3.73 3.34
N ALA A 310 -29.59 2.62 2.89
CA ALA A 310 -29.37 2.07 1.56
C ALA A 310 -30.22 2.84 0.53
N SER A 311 -29.57 3.58 -0.37
CA SER A 311 -30.19 4.32 -1.50
C SER A 311 -30.02 3.60 -2.84
#